data_AF-K2GMD0-F1
#
_entry.id   AF-K2GMD0-F1
#
_cell.length_a   1.000
_cell.length_b   1.000
_cell.length_c   1.000
_cell.angle_alpha   90.00
_cell.angle_beta   90.00
_cell.angle_gamma   90.00
#
_symmetry.space_group_name_H-M   'P 1'
#
loop_
_entity.id
_entity.type
_entity.pdbx_description
1 polymer ?
#
loop_
_entity_poly.entity_id
_entity_poly.type
_entity_poly.pdbx_seq_one_letter_code
_entity_poly.pdbx_strand_id
1 'polypeptide(L)'
;PASHEGVIVGPRHNPGPPFMNGTVEGKDVFIPLDWIIGGVKNAGKGWRMLMECLAVGRGISLPALSTSASEMTYLNVGAFSRIRQQFKISVGKFEGVQEANSEIASDTYMLEAFRYLVTCGLNQGGKPAVMTAIAKYYATEGMRKVVNHGMDVVGGRAIQMGPRNFLAPYYQAIPVSITVEGANILSRSLMIFGQGSMRCHPYLYEELQLLQAEDSAAALNPFDNLLFKHLGYTFNRTARSFAYAFTGGSSAAPQSAVDFTQPYYKIINRLSANFALTADMCLGLLAGDIKRKEMLSGRLADIHAHLFIASSILKYFEHSKKTEDERLHAQLAVEKSLYTAQEAFFDLFANFPSGTAAGMVKLLCFPFGRPVQKPSDQLKQQVANSMMEDNAFRQVLKKHVYYNTHEHDVTGRMESTFTMLLDIEQLWDRFKKAENKDQFKGLSFAEHVADAQLQGFINDQEAEKLLHYNARRYDSMLTDVFDLHLQEVLELENPYLIKEDAKGTDTSVQTDPSHSVSP
;
A
#
# COMPACT_ATOMS: atom_id res chain seq x y z
N PRO A 1 27.74 13.53 19.04
CA PRO A 1 28.25 13.31 17.67
C PRO A 1 28.16 14.54 16.75
N ALA A 2 26.98 15.18 16.64
CA ALA A 2 26.77 16.32 15.73
C ALA A 2 27.52 17.61 16.15
N SER A 3 27.89 17.73 17.42
CA SER A 3 28.68 18.83 17.98
C SER A 3 30.16 18.48 18.20
N HIS A 4 30.59 17.31 17.70
CA HIS A 4 31.96 16.86 17.89
C HIS A 4 32.94 17.73 17.10
N GLU A 5 34.13 17.96 17.64
CA GLU A 5 35.12 18.83 17.01
C GLU A 5 35.42 18.37 15.58
N GLY A 6 35.42 19.33 14.65
CA GLY A 6 35.59 19.07 13.22
C GLY A 6 34.31 18.67 12.47
N VAL A 7 33.19 18.38 13.15
CA VAL A 7 31.88 18.10 12.52
C VAL A 7 31.09 19.40 12.33
N ILE A 8 30.58 19.61 11.11
CA ILE A 8 29.79 20.78 10.74
C ILE A 8 28.41 20.29 10.24
N VAL A 9 27.35 20.68 10.94
CA VAL A 9 25.97 20.51 10.46
C VAL A 9 25.62 21.73 9.62
N GLY A 10 25.61 21.53 8.30
CA GLY A 10 25.58 22.62 7.33
C GLY A 10 24.18 23.06 6.88
N PRO A 11 24.10 23.72 5.70
CA PRO A 11 22.86 24.13 5.06
C PRO A 11 21.87 22.98 4.82
N ARG A 12 20.59 23.32 4.70
CA ARG A 12 19.50 22.37 4.46
C ARG A 12 19.12 22.29 2.99
N HIS A 13 18.71 21.10 2.55
CA HIS A 13 17.99 20.92 1.29
C HIS A 13 16.48 20.95 1.55
N ASN A 14 15.69 21.38 0.56
CA ASN A 14 14.23 21.37 0.65
C ASN A 14 13.66 20.20 -0.18
N PRO A 15 13.29 19.08 0.45
CA PRO A 15 12.69 17.95 -0.25
C PRO A 15 11.19 18.13 -0.54
N GLY A 16 10.55 19.18 0.00
CA GLY A 16 9.09 19.39 -0.02
C GLY A 16 8.42 18.97 1.29
N PRO A 17 8.35 17.67 1.65
CA PRO A 17 7.78 17.21 2.91
C PRO A 17 8.55 17.69 4.14
N PRO A 18 7.92 17.75 5.32
CA PRO A 18 8.48 18.35 6.54
C PRO A 18 9.46 17.41 7.26
N PHE A 19 10.58 17.07 6.62
CA PHE A 19 11.70 16.39 7.28
C PHE A 19 13.02 17.11 7.03
N MET A 20 13.89 17.07 8.04
CA MET A 20 15.19 17.72 7.98
C MET A 20 16.11 16.99 7.01
N ASN A 21 16.54 17.66 5.94
CA ASN A 21 17.52 17.17 4.99
C ASN A 21 18.67 18.18 4.86
N GLY A 22 19.92 17.71 4.80
CA GLY A 22 21.08 18.58 4.65
C GLY A 22 22.38 17.78 4.72
N THR A 23 23.49 18.46 4.40
CA THR A 23 24.83 17.85 4.41
C THR A 23 25.45 17.94 5.80
N VAL A 24 26.07 16.86 6.25
CA VAL A 24 26.97 16.85 7.41
C VAL A 24 28.40 16.74 6.88
N GLU A 25 29.23 17.71 7.19
CA GLU A 25 30.63 17.77 6.77
C GLU A 25 31.55 17.48 7.95
N GLY A 26 32.72 16.92 7.66
CA GLY A 26 33.73 16.62 8.67
C GLY A 26 35.12 16.96 8.15
N LYS A 27 35.87 17.77 8.89
CA LYS A 27 37.29 18.06 8.62
C LYS A 27 38.13 17.78 9.86
N ASP A 28 39.17 16.97 9.70
CA ASP A 28 40.09 16.58 10.78
C ASP A 28 39.38 16.02 12.04
N VAL A 29 38.26 15.31 11.82
CA VAL A 29 37.40 14.77 12.89
C VAL A 29 38.09 13.60 13.58
N PHE A 30 38.57 13.82 14.81
CA PHE A 30 39.13 12.74 15.61
C PHE A 30 38.03 11.80 16.11
N ILE A 31 38.01 10.54 15.66
CA ILE A 31 37.08 9.51 16.15
C ILE A 31 37.85 8.47 16.96
N PRO A 32 37.66 8.38 18.29
CA PRO A 32 38.34 7.39 19.09
C PRO A 32 37.85 5.96 18.79
N LEU A 33 38.72 4.96 18.99
CA LEU A 33 38.50 3.58 18.55
C LEU A 33 37.33 2.87 19.25
N ASP A 34 37.00 3.30 20.47
CA ASP A 34 35.86 2.84 21.24
C ASP A 34 34.51 3.30 20.66
N TRP A 35 34.49 4.32 19.80
CA TRP A 35 33.30 4.78 19.07
C TRP A 35 32.94 3.91 17.86
N ILE A 36 33.81 2.97 17.46
CA ILE A 36 33.43 1.96 16.48
C ILE A 36 32.22 1.19 17.04
N ILE A 37 31.14 1.07 16.25
CA ILE A 37 29.91 0.41 16.70
C ILE A 37 30.21 -1.06 17.04
N GLY A 38 30.08 -1.40 18.32
CA GLY A 38 30.45 -2.72 18.86
C GLY A 38 31.96 -2.91 19.11
N GLY A 39 32.72 -1.82 19.16
CA GLY A 39 34.13 -1.73 19.54
C GLY A 39 35.13 -2.14 18.45
N VAL A 40 36.42 -2.14 18.81
CA VAL A 40 37.55 -2.41 17.89
C VAL A 40 37.43 -3.76 17.16
N LYS A 41 36.84 -4.78 17.78
CA LYS A 41 36.57 -6.10 17.17
C LYS A 41 35.70 -6.05 15.90
N ASN A 42 35.03 -4.93 15.69
CA ASN A 42 34.16 -4.66 14.56
C ASN A 42 34.77 -3.70 13.53
N ALA A 43 36.02 -3.29 13.70
CA ALA A 43 36.77 -2.58 12.67
C ALA A 43 36.74 -3.36 11.34
N GLY A 44 36.50 -2.66 10.24
CA GLY A 44 36.36 -3.25 8.89
C GLY A 44 35.00 -3.91 8.59
N LYS A 45 34.06 -3.97 9.54
CA LYS A 45 32.75 -4.64 9.35
C LYS A 45 31.59 -3.68 9.00
N GLY A 46 31.89 -2.45 8.61
CA GLY A 46 30.89 -1.39 8.35
C GLY A 46 29.86 -1.75 7.28
N TRP A 47 30.28 -2.41 6.19
CA TRP A 47 29.35 -2.84 5.14
C TRP A 47 28.27 -3.80 5.66
N ARG A 48 28.65 -4.78 6.50
CA ARG A 48 27.71 -5.71 7.11
C ARG A 48 26.71 -4.97 7.99
N MET A 49 27.19 -4.05 8.83
CA MET A 49 26.32 -3.25 9.71
C MET A 49 25.34 -2.40 8.92
N LEU A 50 25.81 -1.74 7.85
CA LEU A 50 24.95 -0.96 6.95
C LEU A 50 23.85 -1.83 6.36
N MET A 51 24.18 -3.00 5.80
CA MET A 51 23.18 -3.91 5.23
C MET A 51 22.17 -4.40 6.25
N GLU A 52 22.58 -4.67 7.50
CA GLU A 52 21.68 -5.03 8.58
C GLU A 52 20.72 -3.89 8.95
N CYS A 53 21.20 -2.64 9.01
CA CYS A 53 20.36 -1.48 9.30
C CYS A 53 19.38 -1.18 8.16
N LEU A 54 19.83 -1.26 6.90
CA LEU A 54 18.97 -1.08 5.73
C LEU A 54 17.83 -2.11 5.69
N ALA A 55 18.10 -3.36 6.12
CA ALA A 55 17.05 -4.37 6.20
C ALA A 55 15.92 -3.96 7.16
N VAL A 56 16.24 -3.30 8.28
CA VAL A 56 15.24 -2.79 9.23
C VAL A 56 14.43 -1.65 8.62
N GLY A 57 15.08 -0.65 8.02
CA GLY A 57 14.41 0.48 7.37
C GLY A 57 13.45 0.05 6.26
N ARG A 58 13.88 -0.92 5.45
CA ARG A 58 13.07 -1.55 4.39
C ARG A 58 11.92 -2.42 4.92
N GLY A 59 12.12 -3.05 6.06
CA GLY A 59 11.16 -4.00 6.64
C GLY A 59 10.09 -3.36 7.52
N ILE A 60 10.36 -2.18 8.08
CA ILE A 60 9.48 -1.54 9.08
C ILE A 60 9.06 -0.15 8.61
N SER A 61 9.99 0.79 8.46
CA SER A 61 9.66 2.21 8.32
C SER A 61 8.94 2.54 7.02
N LEU A 62 9.48 2.10 5.87
CA LEU A 62 8.86 2.41 4.58
C LEU A 62 7.55 1.65 4.33
N PRO A 63 7.42 0.35 4.70
CA PRO A 63 6.13 -0.31 4.70
C PRO A 63 5.11 0.39 5.61
N ALA A 64 5.48 0.78 6.83
CA ALA A 64 4.56 1.48 7.74
C ALA A 64 4.10 2.84 7.18
N LEU A 65 5.04 3.63 6.64
CA LEU A 65 4.71 4.89 5.94
C LEU A 65 3.72 4.62 4.80
N SER A 66 4.05 3.66 3.94
CA SER A 66 3.24 3.30 2.77
C SER A 66 1.82 2.91 3.16
N THR A 67 1.70 2.06 4.19
CA THR A 67 0.39 1.63 4.65
C THR A 67 -0.40 2.78 5.29
N SER A 68 0.20 3.59 6.16
CA SER A 68 -0.49 4.72 6.79
C SER A 68 -1.01 5.75 5.78
N ALA A 69 -0.25 6.03 4.72
CA ALA A 69 -0.69 6.90 3.64
C ALA A 69 -1.91 6.31 2.90
N SER A 70 -1.91 5.00 2.65
CA SER A 70 -3.04 4.30 2.05
C SER A 70 -4.26 4.23 2.98
N GLU A 71 -4.08 4.04 4.28
CA GLU A 71 -5.16 4.08 5.27
C GLU A 71 -5.83 5.45 5.31
N MET A 72 -5.04 6.54 5.38
CA MET A 72 -5.57 7.89 5.33
C MET A 72 -6.25 8.21 3.99
N THR A 73 -5.70 7.69 2.88
CA THR A 73 -6.33 7.83 1.56
C THR A 73 -7.67 7.10 1.51
N TYR A 74 -7.75 5.86 2.00
CA TYR A 74 -8.99 5.09 2.09
C TYR A 74 -10.06 5.85 2.89
N LEU A 75 -9.70 6.35 4.08
CA LEU A 75 -10.64 7.03 4.97
C LEU A 75 -11.20 8.29 4.32
N ASN A 76 -10.32 9.18 3.85
CA ASN A 76 -10.70 10.49 3.32
C ASN A 76 -11.33 10.41 1.92
N VAL A 77 -10.80 9.58 1.02
CA VAL A 77 -11.32 9.44 -0.35
C VAL A 77 -12.64 8.67 -0.34
N GLY A 78 -12.81 7.68 0.53
CA GLY A 78 -14.10 6.99 0.71
C GLY A 78 -15.19 7.96 1.17
N ALA A 79 -14.89 8.78 2.19
CA ALA A 79 -15.77 9.84 2.67
C ALA A 79 -16.09 10.86 1.56
N PHE A 80 -15.05 11.39 0.90
CA PHE A 80 -15.21 12.35 -0.20
C PHE A 80 -16.08 11.79 -1.32
N SER A 81 -15.84 10.54 -1.74
CA SER A 81 -16.61 9.87 -2.79
C SER A 81 -18.09 9.79 -2.47
N ARG A 82 -18.42 9.56 -1.19
CA ARG A 82 -19.80 9.47 -0.71
C ARG A 82 -20.50 10.84 -0.66
N ILE A 83 -19.79 11.87 -0.19
CA ILE A 83 -20.34 13.20 0.09
C ILE A 83 -20.43 14.07 -1.16
N ARG A 84 -19.39 14.04 -2.01
CA ARG A 84 -19.31 14.87 -3.22
C ARG A 84 -20.36 14.40 -4.21
N GLN A 85 -21.17 15.35 -4.71
CA GLN A 85 -22.19 15.08 -5.72
C GLN A 85 -21.88 15.76 -7.05
N GLN A 86 -22.11 15.04 -8.14
CA GLN A 86 -22.12 15.53 -9.53
C GLN A 86 -23.27 14.84 -10.27
N PHE A 87 -23.89 15.55 -11.21
CA PHE A 87 -25.05 15.04 -11.96
C PHE A 87 -26.13 14.43 -11.04
N LYS A 88 -26.39 15.10 -9.91
CA LYS A 88 -27.41 14.76 -8.90
C LYS A 88 -27.17 13.44 -8.12
N ILE A 89 -26.01 12.78 -8.27
CA ILE A 89 -25.65 11.58 -7.51
C ILE A 89 -24.27 11.74 -6.85
N SER A 90 -23.97 10.89 -5.86
CA SER A 90 -22.63 10.79 -5.26
C SER A 90 -21.61 10.37 -6.33
N VAL A 91 -20.43 11.00 -6.33
CA VAL A 91 -19.39 10.71 -7.34
C VAL A 91 -18.90 9.27 -7.27
N GLY A 92 -18.89 8.65 -6.08
CA GLY A 92 -18.52 7.25 -5.94
C GLY A 92 -19.53 6.25 -6.51
N LYS A 93 -20.66 6.70 -7.05
CA LYS A 93 -21.61 5.87 -7.81
C LYS A 93 -21.29 5.78 -9.31
N PHE A 94 -20.36 6.59 -9.83
CA PHE A 94 -19.90 6.46 -11.22
C PHE A 94 -18.92 5.28 -11.34
N GLU A 95 -19.09 4.42 -12.35
CA GLU A 95 -18.26 3.22 -12.52
C GLU A 95 -16.76 3.53 -12.64
N GLY A 96 -16.38 4.62 -13.30
CA GLY A 96 -14.97 5.04 -13.37
C GLY A 96 -14.38 5.42 -12.00
N VAL A 97 -15.20 5.99 -11.10
CA VAL A 97 -14.78 6.26 -9.71
C VAL A 97 -14.78 4.97 -8.89
N GLN A 98 -15.74 4.07 -9.13
CA GLN A 98 -15.78 2.77 -8.47
C GLN A 98 -14.56 1.92 -8.82
N GLU A 99 -14.07 1.96 -10.06
CA GLU A 99 -12.83 1.29 -10.42
C GLU A 99 -11.65 1.81 -9.58
N ALA A 100 -11.44 3.13 -9.54
CA ALA A 100 -10.38 3.74 -8.73
C ALA A 100 -10.54 3.46 -7.22
N ASN A 101 -11.75 3.55 -6.67
CA ASN A 101 -12.03 3.25 -5.27
C ASN A 101 -11.79 1.76 -4.95
N SER A 102 -12.10 0.85 -5.86
CA SER A 102 -11.82 -0.58 -5.68
C SER A 102 -10.30 -0.86 -5.62
N GLU A 103 -9.51 -0.12 -6.40
CA GLU A 103 -8.05 -0.18 -6.36
C GLU A 103 -7.51 0.36 -5.02
N ILE A 104 -8.00 1.51 -4.56
CA ILE A 104 -7.65 2.07 -3.24
C ILE A 104 -7.97 1.07 -2.12
N ALA A 105 -9.17 0.50 -2.12
CA ALA A 105 -9.64 -0.42 -1.11
C ALA A 105 -8.83 -1.72 -1.05
N SER A 106 -8.62 -2.35 -2.21
CA SER A 106 -7.88 -3.62 -2.28
C SER A 106 -6.39 -3.46 -1.98
N ASP A 107 -5.75 -2.41 -2.48
CA ASP A 107 -4.33 -2.15 -2.21
C ASP A 107 -4.10 -1.72 -0.75
N THR A 108 -5.05 -0.99 -0.13
CA THR A 108 -4.97 -0.69 1.30
C THR A 108 -5.06 -1.96 2.16
N TYR A 109 -5.99 -2.88 1.82
CA TYR A 109 -6.08 -4.19 2.49
C TYR A 109 -4.81 -5.02 2.31
N MET A 110 -4.27 -5.05 1.08
CA MET A 110 -2.99 -5.69 0.79
C MET A 110 -1.86 -5.12 1.66
N LEU A 111 -1.74 -3.79 1.74
CA LEU A 111 -0.67 -3.13 2.49
C LEU A 111 -0.73 -3.42 3.99
N GLU A 112 -1.92 -3.45 4.58
CA GLU A 112 -2.11 -3.81 5.99
C GLU A 112 -1.74 -5.28 6.24
N ALA A 113 -2.30 -6.19 5.45
CA ALA A 113 -1.97 -7.61 5.54
C ALA A 113 -0.47 -7.88 5.39
N PHE A 114 0.15 -7.18 4.44
CA PHE A 114 1.55 -7.34 4.13
C PHE A 114 2.47 -6.79 5.22
N ARG A 115 2.17 -5.59 5.74
CA ARG A 115 2.87 -4.97 6.88
C ARG A 115 2.84 -5.88 8.11
N TYR A 116 1.68 -6.44 8.45
CA TYR A 116 1.54 -7.36 9.59
C TYR A 116 2.41 -8.61 9.44
N LEU A 117 2.40 -9.27 8.28
CA LEU A 117 3.20 -10.47 8.08
C LEU A 117 4.71 -10.18 8.18
N VAL A 118 5.17 -9.10 7.56
CA VAL A 118 6.58 -8.70 7.56
C VAL A 118 7.04 -8.36 8.98
N THR A 119 6.27 -7.55 9.71
CA THR A 119 6.62 -7.17 11.09
C THR A 119 6.60 -8.35 12.04
N CYS A 120 5.65 -9.29 11.89
CA CYS A 120 5.65 -10.55 12.64
C CYS A 120 6.91 -11.38 12.35
N GLY A 121 7.33 -11.48 11.09
CA GLY A 121 8.56 -12.20 10.71
C GLY A 121 9.82 -11.55 11.30
N LEU A 122 9.87 -10.22 11.37
CA LEU A 122 10.97 -9.48 12.00
C LEU A 122 10.97 -9.64 13.52
N ASN A 123 9.79 -9.65 14.15
CA ASN A 123 9.64 -9.82 15.60
C ASN A 123 10.12 -11.20 16.09
N GLN A 124 10.20 -12.20 15.22
CA GLN A 124 10.82 -13.50 15.52
C GLN A 124 12.36 -13.46 15.62
N GLY A 125 12.97 -12.28 15.50
CA GLY A 125 14.42 -12.06 15.68
C GLY A 125 15.24 -12.24 14.39
N GLY A 126 14.59 -12.58 13.27
CA GLY A 126 15.25 -12.69 11.97
C GLY A 126 15.57 -11.33 11.35
N LYS A 127 16.61 -11.29 10.50
CA LYS A 127 16.95 -10.16 9.61
C LYS A 127 16.82 -10.56 8.12
N PRO A 128 15.63 -10.96 7.64
CA PRO A 128 15.45 -11.51 6.31
C PRO A 128 15.57 -10.44 5.22
N ALA A 129 16.74 -10.36 4.58
CA ALA A 129 17.04 -9.37 3.54
C ALA A 129 16.08 -9.41 2.34
N VAL A 130 15.64 -10.61 1.92
CA VAL A 130 14.74 -10.79 0.76
C VAL A 130 13.33 -10.31 1.11
N MET A 131 12.81 -10.73 2.25
CA MET A 131 11.47 -10.35 2.72
C MET A 131 11.35 -8.83 2.86
N THR A 132 12.36 -8.17 3.45
CA THR A 132 12.36 -6.71 3.65
C THR A 132 12.55 -5.95 2.33
N ALA A 133 13.31 -6.49 1.38
CA ALA A 133 13.39 -5.94 0.02
C ALA A 133 12.03 -5.99 -0.71
N ILE A 134 11.31 -7.12 -0.62
CA ILE A 134 9.95 -7.24 -1.16
C ILE A 134 9.03 -6.24 -0.44
N ALA A 135 9.08 -6.18 0.89
CA ALA A 135 8.29 -5.26 1.70
C ALA A 135 8.43 -3.82 1.23
N LYS A 136 9.67 -3.33 1.13
CA LYS A 136 9.93 -1.96 0.69
C LYS A 136 9.40 -1.67 -0.70
N TYR A 137 9.74 -2.52 -1.68
CA TYR A 137 9.39 -2.26 -3.08
C TYR A 137 7.87 -2.26 -3.28
N TYR A 138 7.19 -3.36 -2.91
CA TYR A 138 5.76 -3.50 -3.21
C TYR A 138 4.90 -2.60 -2.32
N ALA A 139 5.33 -2.29 -1.09
CA ALA A 139 4.59 -1.35 -0.26
C ALA A 139 4.64 0.08 -0.82
N THR A 140 5.84 0.57 -1.20
CA THR A 140 5.98 1.94 -1.70
C THR A 140 5.39 2.14 -3.10
N GLU A 141 5.43 1.12 -3.97
CA GLU A 141 4.69 1.15 -5.24
C GLU A 141 3.17 1.06 -5.02
N GLY A 142 2.71 0.28 -4.03
CA GLY A 142 1.30 0.22 -3.61
C GLY A 142 0.79 1.57 -3.12
N MET A 143 1.54 2.24 -2.24
CA MET A 143 1.24 3.61 -1.79
C MET A 143 1.13 4.57 -2.99
N ARG A 144 2.08 4.52 -3.93
CA ARG A 144 2.02 5.37 -5.14
C ARG A 144 0.71 5.18 -5.88
N LYS A 145 0.28 3.94 -6.11
CA LYS A 145 -0.98 3.65 -6.81
C LYS A 145 -2.19 4.17 -6.05
N VAL A 146 -2.28 3.86 -4.75
CA VAL A 146 -3.40 4.28 -3.90
C VAL A 146 -3.53 5.79 -3.86
N VAL A 147 -2.43 6.50 -3.60
CA VAL A 147 -2.45 7.97 -3.51
C VAL A 147 -2.79 8.57 -4.88
N ASN A 148 -2.24 8.05 -5.98
CA ASN A 148 -2.58 8.54 -7.32
C ASN A 148 -4.07 8.38 -7.64
N HIS A 149 -4.67 7.21 -7.35
CA HIS A 149 -6.11 7.02 -7.50
C HIS A 149 -6.91 7.97 -6.60
N GLY A 150 -6.42 8.24 -5.38
CA GLY A 150 -7.00 9.25 -4.51
C GLY A 150 -7.00 10.64 -5.16
N MET A 151 -5.89 11.02 -5.82
CA MET A 151 -5.77 12.31 -6.51
C MET A 151 -6.78 12.40 -7.65
N ASP A 152 -6.94 11.32 -8.42
CA ASP A 152 -7.90 11.25 -9.53
C ASP A 152 -9.36 11.40 -9.05
N VAL A 153 -9.72 10.71 -7.96
CA VAL A 153 -11.09 10.72 -7.41
C VAL A 153 -11.43 12.07 -6.77
N VAL A 154 -10.50 12.67 -6.04
CA VAL A 154 -10.70 13.98 -5.38
C VAL A 154 -10.59 15.13 -6.39
N GLY A 155 -9.85 14.94 -7.48
CA GLY A 155 -9.79 15.82 -8.64
C GLY A 155 -9.20 17.19 -8.34
N GLY A 156 -9.88 18.25 -8.80
CA GLY A 156 -9.39 19.63 -8.67
C GLY A 156 -9.04 20.04 -7.23
N ARG A 157 -9.76 19.51 -6.23
CA ARG A 157 -9.46 19.77 -4.81
C ARG A 157 -8.14 19.15 -4.37
N ALA A 158 -7.76 18.00 -4.92
CA ALA A 158 -6.54 17.31 -4.56
C ALA A 158 -5.27 18.10 -4.95
N ILE A 159 -5.37 18.92 -6.00
CA ILE A 159 -4.24 19.70 -6.52
C ILE A 159 -4.17 21.13 -5.96
N GLN A 160 -5.21 21.61 -5.26
CA GLN A 160 -5.15 22.90 -4.58
C GLN A 160 -4.39 22.75 -3.26
N MET A 161 -3.13 23.20 -3.22
CA MET A 161 -2.32 23.18 -2.00
C MET A 161 -2.88 24.18 -0.97
N GLY A 162 -2.90 23.79 0.30
CA GLY A 162 -3.33 24.63 1.40
C GLY A 162 -3.69 23.82 2.64
N PRO A 163 -4.00 24.48 3.78
CA PRO A 163 -4.31 23.80 5.04
C PRO A 163 -5.47 22.79 4.99
N ARG A 164 -6.40 22.93 4.02
CA ARG A 164 -7.56 22.04 3.85
C ARG A 164 -7.30 20.85 2.91
N ASN A 165 -6.09 20.71 2.39
CA ASN A 165 -5.70 19.61 1.51
C ASN A 165 -5.18 18.41 2.32
N PHE A 166 -5.88 17.27 2.26
CA PHE A 166 -5.50 16.04 2.96
C PHE A 166 -4.66 15.05 2.14
N LEU A 167 -4.30 15.36 0.89
CA LEU A 167 -3.78 14.35 -0.05
C LEU A 167 -2.49 14.75 -0.78
N ALA A 168 -2.35 16.02 -1.18
CA ALA A 168 -1.21 16.50 -1.92
C ALA A 168 0.14 16.30 -1.19
N PRO A 169 0.23 16.50 0.15
CA PRO A 169 1.48 16.20 0.86
C PRO A 169 1.92 14.73 0.72
N TYR A 170 0.97 13.79 0.70
CA TYR A 170 1.29 12.37 0.49
C TYR A 170 1.83 12.14 -0.93
N TYR A 171 1.19 12.74 -1.93
CA TYR A 171 1.62 12.66 -3.32
C TYR A 171 3.06 13.19 -3.51
N GLN A 172 3.36 14.34 -2.92
CA GLN A 172 4.70 14.95 -2.96
C GLN A 172 5.77 14.12 -2.24
N ALA A 173 5.40 13.31 -1.24
CA ALA A 173 6.32 12.46 -0.49
C ALA A 173 6.64 11.12 -1.18
N ILE A 174 5.87 10.70 -2.19
CA ILE A 174 6.08 9.43 -2.91
C ILE A 174 7.52 9.30 -3.45
N PRO A 175 8.08 10.30 -4.16
CA PRO A 175 9.41 10.17 -4.77
C PRO A 175 10.53 9.88 -3.76
N VAL A 176 10.39 10.40 -2.54
CA VAL A 176 11.34 10.13 -1.45
C VAL A 176 11.31 8.63 -1.11
N SER A 177 10.13 8.09 -0.82
CA SER A 177 9.93 6.71 -0.36
C SER A 177 10.41 5.65 -1.35
N ILE A 178 10.26 5.91 -2.65
CA ILE A 178 10.63 4.97 -3.72
C ILE A 178 12.14 5.01 -4.03
N THR A 179 12.82 6.10 -3.64
CA THR A 179 14.24 6.36 -3.97
C THR A 179 15.18 6.01 -2.82
N VAL A 180 14.82 6.40 -1.58
CA VAL A 180 15.66 6.14 -0.40
C VAL A 180 15.66 4.67 0.00
N GLU A 181 16.59 4.30 0.89
CA GLU A 181 16.79 2.90 1.34
C GLU A 181 17.05 1.93 0.18
N GLY A 182 17.54 2.43 -0.96
CA GLY A 182 17.76 1.69 -2.20
C GLY A 182 16.61 1.88 -3.18
N ALA A 183 16.91 2.46 -4.34
CA ALA A 183 15.90 2.80 -5.34
C ALA A 183 15.10 1.56 -5.79
N ASN A 184 13.79 1.72 -5.94
CA ASN A 184 12.88 0.65 -6.34
C ASN A 184 13.30 -0.02 -7.65
N ILE A 185 13.74 0.78 -8.62
CA ILE A 185 14.22 0.33 -9.94
C ILE A 185 15.30 -0.76 -9.83
N LEU A 186 16.24 -0.64 -8.89
CA LEU A 186 17.31 -1.62 -8.70
C LEU A 186 16.89 -2.72 -7.71
N SER A 187 16.07 -2.38 -6.71
CA SER A 187 15.62 -3.35 -5.70
C SER A 187 14.85 -4.52 -6.31
N ARG A 188 13.91 -4.23 -7.23
CA ARG A 188 13.14 -5.26 -7.95
C ARG A 188 14.03 -6.15 -8.80
N SER A 189 14.95 -5.55 -9.57
CA SER A 189 15.70 -6.26 -10.60
C SER A 189 16.98 -6.95 -10.10
N LEU A 190 17.65 -6.41 -9.08
CA LEU A 190 18.93 -6.96 -8.61
C LEU A 190 18.84 -7.70 -7.29
N MET A 191 18.00 -7.22 -6.36
CA MET A 191 18.07 -7.66 -4.98
C MET A 191 17.09 -8.80 -4.66
N ILE A 192 15.82 -8.66 -5.02
CA ILE A 192 14.77 -9.61 -4.59
C ILE A 192 15.06 -11.02 -5.09
N PHE A 193 15.17 -11.21 -6.41
CA PHE A 193 15.46 -12.53 -6.97
C PHE A 193 16.95 -12.86 -6.91
N GLY A 194 17.85 -11.92 -7.21
CA GLY A 194 19.29 -12.16 -7.23
C GLY A 194 19.85 -12.64 -5.89
N GLN A 195 19.46 -12.01 -4.78
CA GLN A 195 19.83 -12.49 -3.44
C GLN A 195 18.90 -13.60 -2.93
N GLY A 196 17.63 -13.57 -3.34
CA GLY A 196 16.63 -14.58 -2.96
C GLY A 196 16.96 -15.98 -3.46
N SER A 197 17.35 -16.11 -4.72
CA SER A 197 17.78 -17.38 -5.33
C SER A 197 18.92 -18.02 -4.54
N MET A 198 19.91 -17.24 -4.11
CA MET A 198 21.04 -17.75 -3.32
C MET A 198 20.63 -18.18 -1.90
N ARG A 199 19.76 -17.42 -1.23
CA ARG A 199 19.44 -17.66 0.18
C ARG A 199 18.23 -18.55 0.44
N CYS A 200 17.32 -18.65 -0.53
CA CYS A 200 16.07 -19.40 -0.39
C CYS A 200 16.12 -20.75 -1.12
N HIS A 201 17.05 -20.94 -2.05
CA HIS A 201 17.21 -22.24 -2.71
C HIS A 201 17.89 -23.24 -1.77
N PRO A 202 17.34 -24.46 -1.58
CA PRO A 202 17.86 -25.41 -0.58
C PRO A 202 19.30 -25.88 -0.81
N TYR A 203 19.81 -25.80 -2.05
CA TYR A 203 21.08 -26.41 -2.44
C TYR A 203 22.12 -25.40 -2.96
N LEU A 204 21.68 -24.25 -3.47
CA LEU A 204 22.52 -23.41 -4.35
C LEU A 204 23.66 -22.73 -3.59
N TYR A 205 23.40 -22.30 -2.36
CA TYR A 205 24.42 -21.68 -1.52
C TYR A 205 25.55 -22.65 -1.16
N GLU A 206 25.19 -23.86 -0.71
CA GLU A 206 26.16 -24.90 -0.33
C GLU A 206 26.95 -25.41 -1.54
N GLU A 207 26.29 -25.59 -2.70
CA GLU A 207 26.95 -25.90 -3.98
C GLU A 207 28.02 -24.87 -4.33
N LEU A 208 27.70 -23.57 -4.23
CA LEU A 208 28.65 -22.52 -4.55
C LEU A 208 29.80 -22.42 -3.55
N GLN A 209 29.57 -22.71 -2.27
CA GLN A 209 30.63 -22.77 -1.27
C GLN A 209 31.61 -23.90 -1.58
N LEU A 210 31.11 -25.08 -1.96
CA LEU A 210 31.94 -26.23 -2.32
C LEU A 210 32.74 -25.97 -3.61
N LEU A 211 32.14 -25.29 -4.59
CA LEU A 211 32.85 -24.86 -5.81
C LEU A 211 33.96 -23.83 -5.56
N GLN A 212 33.90 -23.11 -4.44
CA GLN A 212 34.89 -22.12 -4.02
C GLN A 212 35.89 -22.66 -2.98
N ALA A 213 35.81 -23.94 -2.64
CA ALA A 213 36.73 -24.55 -1.68
C ALA A 213 38.16 -24.61 -2.25
N GLU A 214 39.15 -24.31 -1.40
CA GLU A 214 40.57 -24.36 -1.78
C GLU A 214 41.03 -25.79 -2.12
N ASP A 215 40.49 -26.80 -1.42
CA ASP A 215 40.74 -28.21 -1.69
C ASP A 215 39.63 -28.81 -2.56
N SER A 216 39.85 -28.77 -3.88
CA SER A 216 38.89 -29.30 -4.85
C SER A 216 38.71 -30.83 -4.75
N ALA A 217 39.72 -31.58 -4.29
CA ALA A 217 39.64 -33.03 -4.19
C ALA A 217 38.75 -33.45 -3.00
N ALA A 218 38.88 -32.76 -1.86
CA ALA A 218 38.00 -32.98 -0.71
C ALA A 218 36.57 -32.49 -0.95
N ALA A 219 36.37 -31.45 -1.77
CA ALA A 219 35.06 -30.87 -2.07
C ALA A 219 34.23 -31.67 -3.09
N LEU A 220 34.85 -32.52 -3.91
CA LEU A 220 34.18 -33.23 -5.00
C LEU A 220 33.05 -34.16 -4.53
N ASN A 221 33.33 -35.05 -3.57
CA ASN A 221 32.33 -36.01 -3.08
C ASN A 221 31.11 -35.31 -2.41
N PRO A 222 31.31 -34.31 -1.52
CA PRO A 222 30.20 -33.50 -1.00
C PRO A 222 29.41 -32.78 -2.10
N PHE A 223 30.10 -32.24 -3.12
CA PHE A 223 29.47 -31.53 -4.22
C PHE A 223 28.58 -32.44 -5.06
N ASP A 224 29.09 -33.62 -5.47
CA ASP A 224 28.33 -34.59 -6.27
C ASP A 224 27.04 -35.00 -5.55
N ASN A 225 27.13 -35.30 -4.25
CA ASN A 225 25.96 -35.62 -3.43
C ASN A 225 24.93 -34.49 -3.43
N LEU A 226 25.38 -33.24 -3.27
CA LEU A 226 24.51 -32.06 -3.27
C LEU A 226 23.85 -31.86 -4.64
N LEU A 227 24.60 -32.00 -5.72
CA LEU A 227 24.13 -31.90 -7.08
C LEU A 227 23.04 -32.94 -7.39
N PHE A 228 23.22 -34.20 -6.99
CA PHE A 228 22.20 -35.23 -7.19
C PHE A 228 20.93 -34.95 -6.38
N LYS A 229 21.04 -34.38 -5.17
CA LYS A 229 19.87 -33.94 -4.39
C LYS A 229 19.15 -32.78 -5.06
N HIS A 230 19.90 -31.82 -5.62
CA HIS A 230 19.34 -30.71 -6.39
C HIS A 230 18.62 -31.21 -7.64
N LEU A 231 19.23 -32.09 -8.43
CA LEU A 231 18.57 -32.71 -9.59
C LEU A 231 17.28 -33.43 -9.17
N GLY A 232 17.33 -34.25 -8.12
CA GLY A 232 16.16 -34.92 -7.57
C GLY A 232 15.06 -33.93 -7.14
N TYR A 233 15.44 -32.80 -6.55
CA TYR A 233 14.52 -31.71 -6.22
C TYR A 233 13.88 -31.10 -7.48
N THR A 234 14.66 -30.76 -8.51
CA THR A 234 14.12 -30.20 -9.76
C THR A 234 13.17 -31.18 -10.45
N PHE A 235 13.50 -32.48 -10.51
CA PHE A 235 12.59 -33.51 -11.04
C PHE A 235 11.31 -33.61 -10.21
N ASN A 236 11.39 -33.59 -8.87
CA ASN A 236 10.22 -33.58 -8.00
C ASN A 236 9.33 -32.35 -8.24
N ARG A 237 9.92 -31.15 -8.36
CA ARG A 237 9.17 -29.92 -8.64
C ARG A 237 8.55 -29.95 -10.04
N THR A 238 9.23 -30.53 -11.03
CA THR A 238 8.68 -30.77 -12.37
C THR A 238 7.43 -31.65 -12.31
N ALA A 239 7.53 -32.81 -11.67
CA ALA A 239 6.42 -33.73 -11.53
C ALA A 239 5.24 -33.09 -10.77
N ARG A 240 5.52 -32.32 -9.71
CA ARG A 240 4.49 -31.57 -8.97
C ARG A 240 3.83 -30.48 -9.80
N SER A 241 4.62 -29.68 -10.51
CA SER A 241 4.11 -28.62 -11.40
C SER A 241 3.18 -29.20 -12.46
N PHE A 242 3.60 -30.30 -13.12
CA PHE A 242 2.78 -31.01 -14.09
C PHE A 242 1.50 -31.58 -13.46
N ALA A 243 1.59 -32.28 -12.32
CA ALA A 243 0.40 -32.81 -11.64
C ALA A 243 -0.57 -31.70 -11.18
N TYR A 244 -0.05 -30.56 -10.72
CA TYR A 244 -0.85 -29.39 -10.31
C TYR A 244 -1.46 -28.65 -11.48
N ALA A 245 -0.91 -28.78 -12.68
CA ALA A 245 -1.53 -28.24 -13.87
C ALA A 245 -2.90 -28.88 -14.17
N PHE A 246 -3.06 -30.17 -13.88
CA PHE A 246 -4.33 -30.90 -14.04
C PHE A 246 -5.23 -30.83 -12.80
N THR A 247 -4.65 -30.95 -11.60
CA THR A 247 -5.42 -30.99 -10.35
C THR A 247 -5.77 -29.61 -9.78
N GLY A 248 -5.14 -28.55 -10.30
CA GLY A 248 -5.29 -27.17 -9.84
C GLY A 248 -4.37 -26.79 -8.67
N GLY A 249 -3.64 -27.74 -8.07
CA GLY A 249 -2.74 -27.50 -6.92
C GLY A 249 -3.00 -28.45 -5.75
N SER A 250 -2.12 -28.43 -4.75
CA SER A 250 -2.33 -29.17 -3.50
C SER A 250 -3.36 -28.46 -2.61
N SER A 251 -4.27 -29.23 -2.01
CA SER A 251 -5.20 -28.74 -0.99
C SER A 251 -4.55 -28.52 0.39
N ALA A 252 -3.23 -28.69 0.52
CA ALA A 252 -2.52 -28.39 1.76
C ALA A 252 -2.64 -26.90 2.10
N ALA A 253 -3.22 -26.60 3.25
CA ALA A 253 -3.42 -25.24 3.75
C ALA A 253 -3.12 -25.20 5.27
N PRO A 254 -2.86 -24.01 5.84
CA PRO A 254 -2.74 -23.85 7.29
C PRO A 254 -4.00 -24.32 8.03
N GLN A 255 -3.86 -24.70 9.30
CA GLN A 255 -5.01 -25.08 10.14
C GLN A 255 -6.00 -23.93 10.35
N SER A 256 -5.55 -22.67 10.23
CA SER A 256 -6.38 -21.47 10.29
C SER A 256 -7.21 -21.23 9.03
N ALA A 257 -6.99 -22.00 7.95
CA ALA A 257 -7.68 -21.80 6.69
C ALA A 257 -9.19 -22.05 6.82
N VAL A 258 -9.95 -21.19 6.16
CA VAL A 258 -11.42 -21.24 6.12
C VAL A 258 -11.89 -21.49 4.69
N ASP A 259 -13.17 -21.84 4.50
CA ASP A 259 -13.74 -22.19 3.19
C ASP A 259 -13.44 -21.15 2.11
N PHE A 260 -13.45 -19.86 2.48
CA PHE A 260 -13.07 -18.76 1.59
C PHE A 260 -11.58 -18.78 1.17
N THR A 261 -10.64 -19.09 2.07
CA THR A 261 -9.20 -19.00 1.78
C THR A 261 -8.62 -20.27 1.15
N GLN A 262 -9.26 -21.43 1.36
CA GLN A 262 -8.79 -22.72 0.85
C GLN A 262 -8.53 -22.76 -0.67
N PRO A 263 -9.44 -22.26 -1.55
CA PRO A 263 -9.20 -22.27 -2.99
C PRO A 263 -7.96 -21.46 -3.38
N TYR A 264 -7.71 -20.34 -2.70
CA TYR A 264 -6.56 -19.49 -2.99
C TYR A 264 -5.23 -20.13 -2.57
N TYR A 265 -5.17 -20.86 -1.43
CA TYR A 265 -3.97 -21.64 -1.10
C TYR A 265 -3.66 -22.71 -2.13
N LYS A 266 -4.69 -23.35 -2.70
CA LYS A 266 -4.51 -24.33 -3.78
C LYS A 266 -3.83 -23.69 -5.00
N ILE A 267 -4.26 -22.49 -5.39
CA ILE A 267 -3.63 -21.71 -6.47
C ILE A 267 -2.20 -21.31 -6.10
N ILE A 268 -1.95 -20.81 -4.87
CA ILE A 268 -0.60 -20.45 -4.39
C ILE A 268 0.32 -21.67 -4.45
N ASN A 269 -0.13 -22.85 -4.01
CA ASN A 269 0.64 -24.09 -4.06
C ASN A 269 1.00 -24.51 -5.49
N ARG A 270 0.05 -24.36 -6.43
CA ARG A 270 0.29 -24.58 -7.86
C ARG A 270 1.36 -23.63 -8.39
N LEU A 271 1.16 -22.33 -8.21
CA LEU A 271 2.06 -21.31 -8.72
C LEU A 271 3.44 -21.36 -8.06
N SER A 272 3.53 -21.77 -6.78
CA SER A 272 4.81 -21.97 -6.09
C SER A 272 5.60 -23.14 -6.66
N ALA A 273 4.93 -24.25 -7.03
CA ALA A 273 5.59 -25.36 -7.73
C ALA A 273 6.07 -24.94 -9.13
N ASN A 274 5.25 -24.19 -9.86
CA ASN A 274 5.63 -23.61 -11.15
C ASN A 274 6.81 -22.64 -11.01
N PHE A 275 6.83 -21.84 -9.95
CA PHE A 275 7.91 -20.88 -9.69
C PHE A 275 9.22 -21.58 -9.39
N ALA A 276 9.21 -22.62 -8.55
CA ALA A 276 10.40 -23.41 -8.25
C ALA A 276 11.01 -24.01 -9.53
N LEU A 277 10.19 -24.66 -10.38
CA LEU A 277 10.65 -25.20 -11.67
C LEU A 277 11.20 -24.10 -12.59
N THR A 278 10.49 -22.97 -12.68
CA THR A 278 10.87 -21.85 -13.54
C THR A 278 12.17 -21.19 -13.06
N ALA A 279 12.35 -21.06 -11.74
CA ALA A 279 13.55 -20.52 -11.13
C ALA A 279 14.76 -21.42 -11.39
N ASP A 280 14.63 -22.75 -11.24
CA ASP A 280 15.70 -23.71 -11.56
C ASP A 280 16.07 -23.65 -13.05
N MET A 281 15.09 -23.58 -13.95
CA MET A 281 15.34 -23.36 -15.37
C MET A 281 16.14 -22.08 -15.61
N CYS A 282 15.73 -20.97 -14.98
CA CYS A 282 16.43 -19.69 -15.13
C CYS A 282 17.86 -19.75 -14.58
N LEU A 283 18.07 -20.37 -13.42
CA LEU A 283 19.39 -20.51 -12.80
C LEU A 283 20.30 -21.44 -13.61
N GLY A 284 19.79 -22.57 -14.10
CA GLY A 284 20.57 -23.53 -14.88
C GLY A 284 20.95 -23.01 -16.28
N LEU A 285 20.06 -22.28 -16.95
CA LEU A 285 20.30 -21.80 -18.32
C LEU A 285 20.95 -20.42 -18.40
N LEU A 286 20.73 -19.54 -17.40
CA LEU A 286 21.30 -18.19 -17.40
C LEU A 286 22.46 -18.05 -16.41
N ALA A 287 22.58 -18.91 -15.40
CA ALA A 287 23.63 -18.89 -14.39
C ALA A 287 23.97 -17.46 -13.93
N GLY A 288 25.24 -17.03 -14.07
CA GLY A 288 25.70 -15.70 -13.67
C GLY A 288 25.10 -14.54 -14.48
N ASP A 289 24.62 -14.78 -15.71
CA ASP A 289 24.01 -13.75 -16.56
C ASP A 289 22.63 -13.32 -16.05
N ILE A 290 22.01 -14.07 -15.14
CA ILE A 290 20.72 -13.67 -14.54
C ILE A 290 20.84 -12.32 -13.81
N LYS A 291 22.01 -12.03 -13.22
CA LYS A 291 22.30 -10.74 -12.58
C LYS A 291 22.39 -9.59 -13.59
N ARG A 292 22.72 -9.88 -14.84
CA ARG A 292 22.79 -8.91 -15.94
C ARG A 292 21.45 -8.75 -16.66
N LYS A 293 20.60 -9.79 -16.65
CA LYS A 293 19.26 -9.77 -17.25
C LYS A 293 18.21 -9.25 -16.26
N GLU A 294 18.39 -7.99 -15.86
CA GLU A 294 17.61 -7.29 -14.83
C GLU A 294 16.08 -7.34 -15.06
N MET A 295 15.62 -7.32 -16.31
CA MET A 295 14.19 -7.44 -16.61
C MET A 295 13.64 -8.86 -16.34
N LEU A 296 14.39 -9.91 -16.64
CA LEU A 296 13.98 -11.29 -16.34
C LEU A 296 13.99 -11.54 -14.83
N SER A 297 15.05 -11.08 -14.15
CA SER A 297 15.15 -11.12 -12.70
C SER A 297 13.99 -10.37 -12.03
N GLY A 298 13.60 -9.21 -12.56
CA GLY A 298 12.44 -8.45 -12.09
C GLY A 298 11.12 -9.21 -12.22
N ARG A 299 10.90 -9.96 -13.31
CA ARG A 299 9.69 -10.79 -13.47
C ARG A 299 9.67 -11.96 -12.47
N LEU A 300 10.81 -12.57 -12.20
CA LEU A 300 10.93 -13.59 -11.15
C LEU A 300 10.68 -13.01 -9.75
N ALA A 301 11.12 -11.77 -9.51
CA ALA A 301 10.81 -11.04 -8.29
C ALA A 301 9.30 -10.79 -8.15
N ASP A 302 8.60 -10.40 -9.22
CA ASP A 302 7.14 -10.21 -9.22
C ASP A 302 6.39 -11.49 -8.88
N ILE A 303 6.76 -12.62 -9.49
CA ILE A 303 6.15 -13.92 -9.17
C ILE A 303 6.32 -14.23 -7.68
N HIS A 304 7.55 -14.16 -7.18
CA HIS A 304 7.86 -14.48 -5.78
C HIS A 304 7.12 -13.57 -4.81
N ALA A 305 7.15 -12.26 -5.07
CA ALA A 305 6.54 -11.26 -4.24
C ALA A 305 5.02 -11.40 -4.17
N HIS A 306 4.35 -11.60 -5.31
CA HIS A 306 2.90 -11.71 -5.33
C HIS A 306 2.38 -13.02 -4.71
N LEU A 307 3.18 -14.09 -4.70
CA LEU A 307 2.87 -15.29 -3.90
C LEU A 307 2.99 -15.03 -2.40
N PHE A 308 4.01 -14.26 -1.99
CA PHE A 308 4.19 -13.85 -0.60
C PHE A 308 3.09 -12.89 -0.13
N ILE A 309 2.74 -11.90 -0.95
CA ILE A 309 1.65 -10.96 -0.71
C ILE A 309 0.31 -11.70 -0.64
N ALA A 310 0.00 -12.58 -1.59
CA ALA A 310 -1.23 -13.38 -1.55
C ALA A 310 -1.32 -14.20 -0.25
N SER A 311 -0.22 -14.83 0.17
CA SER A 311 -0.16 -15.55 1.44
C SER A 311 -0.40 -14.64 2.65
N SER A 312 0.10 -13.39 2.62
CA SER A 312 -0.13 -12.40 3.68
C SER A 312 -1.60 -12.00 3.78
N ILE A 313 -2.28 -11.79 2.65
CA ILE A 313 -3.70 -11.42 2.57
C ILE A 313 -4.58 -12.51 3.18
N LEU A 314 -4.35 -13.77 2.79
CA LEU A 314 -5.12 -14.90 3.33
C LEU A 314 -4.92 -15.06 4.83
N LYS A 315 -3.66 -15.02 5.29
CA LYS A 315 -3.35 -15.14 6.72
C LYS A 315 -3.94 -13.99 7.54
N TYR A 316 -3.92 -12.77 7.00
CA TYR A 316 -4.51 -11.61 7.65
C TYR A 316 -6.02 -11.74 7.81
N PHE A 317 -6.73 -12.13 6.74
CA PHE A 317 -8.18 -12.39 6.79
C PHE A 317 -8.54 -13.50 7.80
N GLU A 318 -7.75 -14.57 7.88
CA GLU A 318 -7.99 -15.66 8.84
C GLU A 318 -7.89 -15.21 10.31
N HIS A 319 -7.16 -14.13 10.58
CA HIS A 319 -7.01 -13.56 11.92
C HIS A 319 -7.90 -12.31 12.12
N SER A 320 -8.66 -11.90 11.11
CA SER A 320 -9.62 -10.81 11.21
C SER A 320 -10.97 -11.27 11.79
N LYS A 321 -11.92 -10.35 11.86
CA LYS A 321 -13.30 -10.63 12.27
C LYS A 321 -14.07 -11.47 11.23
N LYS A 322 -13.54 -11.60 10.02
CA LYS A 322 -14.09 -12.35 8.87
C LYS A 322 -15.48 -11.85 8.50
N THR A 323 -15.71 -10.54 8.58
CA THR A 323 -16.96 -9.95 8.11
C THR A 323 -17.05 -10.02 6.59
N GLU A 324 -18.25 -9.83 6.04
CA GLU A 324 -18.44 -9.81 4.60
C GLU A 324 -17.64 -8.68 3.93
N ASP A 325 -17.56 -7.49 4.56
CA ASP A 325 -16.74 -6.39 4.06
C ASP A 325 -15.26 -6.77 3.98
N GLU A 326 -14.70 -7.35 5.06
CA GLU A 326 -13.31 -7.82 5.06
C GLU A 326 -13.09 -8.91 4.01
N ARG A 327 -14.07 -9.79 3.80
CA ARG A 327 -14.02 -10.84 2.78
C ARG A 327 -13.95 -10.25 1.38
N LEU A 328 -14.77 -9.25 1.06
CA LEU A 328 -14.77 -8.57 -0.24
C LEU A 328 -13.43 -7.88 -0.52
N HIS A 329 -12.89 -7.16 0.48
CA HIS A 329 -11.58 -6.49 0.36
C HIS A 329 -10.44 -7.52 0.17
N ALA A 330 -10.44 -8.58 0.98
CA ALA A 330 -9.46 -9.66 0.87
C ALA A 330 -9.55 -10.38 -0.49
N GLN A 331 -10.77 -10.63 -0.97
CA GLN A 331 -11.04 -11.32 -2.24
C GLN A 331 -10.44 -10.55 -3.41
N LEU A 332 -10.77 -9.25 -3.51
CA LEU A 332 -10.25 -8.42 -4.59
C LEU A 332 -8.72 -8.32 -4.53
N ALA A 333 -8.15 -8.13 -3.33
CA ALA A 333 -6.71 -8.05 -3.15
C ALA A 333 -5.98 -9.35 -3.55
N VAL A 334 -6.48 -10.52 -3.13
CA VAL A 334 -5.82 -11.80 -3.43
C VAL A 334 -5.96 -12.18 -4.91
N GLU A 335 -7.12 -11.93 -5.53
CA GLU A 335 -7.34 -12.18 -6.96
C GLU A 335 -6.42 -11.32 -7.83
N LYS A 336 -6.26 -10.02 -7.48
CA LYS A 336 -5.29 -9.13 -8.14
C LYS A 336 -3.87 -9.68 -8.00
N SER A 337 -3.44 -10.06 -6.79
CA SER A 337 -2.08 -10.55 -6.55
C SER A 337 -1.79 -11.84 -7.33
N LEU A 338 -2.70 -12.81 -7.30
CA LEU A 338 -2.52 -14.07 -8.03
C LEU A 338 -2.55 -13.87 -9.55
N TYR A 339 -3.39 -12.96 -10.04
CA TYR A 339 -3.40 -12.59 -11.45
C TYR A 339 -2.07 -11.97 -11.88
N THR A 340 -1.51 -11.03 -11.09
CA THR A 340 -0.20 -10.43 -11.38
C THR A 340 0.93 -11.47 -11.36
N ALA A 341 0.93 -12.40 -10.39
CA ALA A 341 1.90 -13.49 -10.36
C ALA A 341 1.84 -14.34 -11.63
N GLN A 342 0.63 -14.68 -12.10
CA GLN A 342 0.44 -15.41 -13.35
C GLN A 342 0.98 -14.62 -14.54
N GLU A 343 0.59 -13.35 -14.73
CA GLU A 343 1.07 -12.59 -15.89
C GLU A 343 2.58 -12.43 -15.89
N ALA A 344 3.22 -12.30 -14.73
CA ALA A 344 4.68 -12.29 -14.62
C ALA A 344 5.34 -13.59 -15.13
N PHE A 345 4.71 -14.76 -14.96
CA PHE A 345 5.17 -16.00 -15.62
C PHE A 345 5.09 -15.89 -17.13
N PHE A 346 3.95 -15.44 -17.67
CA PHE A 346 3.75 -15.37 -19.12
C PHE A 346 4.71 -14.38 -19.76
N ASP A 347 4.94 -13.23 -19.13
CA ASP A 347 5.92 -12.23 -19.56
C ASP A 347 7.34 -12.77 -19.50
N LEU A 348 7.67 -13.57 -18.48
CA LEU A 348 8.97 -14.22 -18.37
C LEU A 348 9.18 -15.18 -19.54
N PHE A 349 8.22 -16.09 -19.78
CA PHE A 349 8.33 -17.06 -20.88
C PHE A 349 8.39 -16.40 -22.25
N ALA A 350 7.62 -15.34 -22.48
CA ALA A 350 7.61 -14.61 -23.75
C ALA A 350 8.94 -13.93 -24.08
N ASN A 351 9.75 -13.62 -23.07
CA ASN A 351 10.99 -12.86 -23.21
C ASN A 351 12.24 -13.67 -22.82
N PHE A 352 12.08 -14.96 -22.54
CA PHE A 352 13.19 -15.80 -22.15
C PHE A 352 14.08 -16.08 -23.38
N PRO A 353 15.42 -15.97 -23.27
CA PRO A 353 16.30 -16.06 -24.43
C PRO A 353 16.29 -17.42 -25.15
N SER A 354 15.99 -18.51 -24.42
CA SER A 354 15.77 -19.83 -25.04
C SER A 354 14.27 -20.09 -25.20
N GLY A 355 13.74 -19.80 -26.39
CA GLY A 355 12.32 -19.97 -26.70
C GLY A 355 11.83 -21.41 -26.58
N THR A 356 12.68 -22.39 -26.89
CA THR A 356 12.36 -23.82 -26.76
C THR A 356 12.24 -24.24 -25.30
N ALA A 357 13.21 -23.88 -24.46
CA ALA A 357 13.17 -24.17 -23.02
C ALA A 357 11.96 -23.49 -22.35
N ALA A 358 11.72 -22.22 -22.67
CA ALA A 358 10.58 -21.48 -22.16
C ALA A 358 9.24 -22.08 -22.62
N GLY A 359 9.14 -22.50 -23.88
CA GLY A 359 7.96 -23.18 -24.41
C GLY A 359 7.67 -24.49 -23.69
N MET A 360 8.69 -25.32 -23.43
CA MET A 360 8.56 -26.57 -22.70
C MET A 360 8.10 -26.36 -21.26
N VAL A 361 8.77 -25.47 -20.51
CA VAL A 361 8.40 -25.20 -19.11
C VAL A 361 7.03 -24.54 -19.01
N LYS A 362 6.68 -23.64 -19.95
CA LYS A 362 5.34 -23.06 -20.06
C LYS A 362 4.28 -24.13 -20.26
N LEU A 363 4.49 -25.08 -21.19
CA LEU A 363 3.55 -26.17 -21.45
C LEU A 363 3.36 -27.07 -20.23
N LEU A 364 4.44 -27.35 -19.49
CA LEU A 364 4.38 -28.12 -18.24
C LEU A 364 3.60 -27.39 -17.13
N CYS A 365 3.87 -26.09 -16.94
CA CYS A 365 3.26 -25.28 -15.89
C CYS A 365 1.79 -24.89 -16.20
N PHE A 366 1.49 -24.64 -17.48
CA PHE A 366 0.27 -24.01 -17.98
C PHE A 366 -0.23 -24.68 -19.29
N PRO A 367 -0.50 -26.00 -19.29
CA PRO A 367 -0.92 -26.73 -20.49
C PRO A 367 -2.24 -26.22 -21.08
N PHE A 368 -3.13 -25.71 -20.23
CA PHE A 368 -4.42 -25.13 -20.61
C PHE A 368 -4.42 -23.59 -20.65
N GLY A 369 -3.24 -22.97 -20.63
CA GLY A 369 -3.11 -21.51 -20.57
C GLY A 369 -3.29 -20.95 -19.16
N ARG A 370 -4.03 -19.84 -19.03
CA ARG A 370 -4.14 -19.02 -17.82
C ARG A 370 -5.24 -19.54 -16.88
N PRO A 371 -4.91 -20.13 -15.70
CA PRO A 371 -5.92 -20.60 -14.76
C PRO A 371 -6.55 -19.50 -13.90
N VAL A 372 -5.90 -18.35 -13.73
CA VAL A 372 -6.36 -17.23 -12.90
C VAL A 372 -7.00 -16.18 -13.78
N GLN A 373 -8.26 -15.85 -13.48
CA GLN A 373 -9.01 -14.78 -14.15
C GLN A 373 -8.72 -13.43 -13.48
N LYS A 374 -8.94 -12.34 -14.22
CA LYS A 374 -8.96 -11.01 -13.63
C LYS A 374 -10.15 -10.89 -12.67
N PRO A 375 -10.05 -10.08 -11.60
CA PRO A 375 -11.21 -9.74 -10.78
C PRO A 375 -12.35 -9.16 -11.64
N SER A 376 -13.58 -9.52 -11.30
CA SER A 376 -14.77 -9.04 -12.03
C SER A 376 -15.10 -7.59 -11.68
N ASP A 377 -15.71 -6.87 -12.61
CA ASP A 377 -16.18 -5.50 -12.37
C ASP A 377 -17.25 -5.47 -11.27
N GLN A 378 -18.07 -6.52 -11.14
CA GLN A 378 -19.04 -6.66 -10.05
C GLN A 378 -18.34 -6.68 -8.67
N LEU A 379 -17.24 -7.44 -8.53
CA LEU A 379 -16.48 -7.47 -7.28
C LEU A 379 -15.86 -6.10 -6.99
N LYS A 380 -15.29 -5.43 -8.01
CA LYS A 380 -14.77 -4.07 -7.88
C LYS A 380 -15.85 -3.10 -7.38
N GLN A 381 -17.04 -3.14 -7.97
CA GLN A 381 -18.19 -2.32 -7.57
C GLN A 381 -18.65 -2.61 -6.14
N GLN A 382 -18.69 -3.88 -5.72
CA GLN A 382 -19.05 -4.26 -4.35
C GLN A 382 -18.06 -3.69 -3.33
N VAL A 383 -16.76 -3.83 -3.58
CA VAL A 383 -15.70 -3.29 -2.71
C VAL A 383 -15.74 -1.76 -2.68
N ALA A 384 -15.91 -1.11 -3.84
CA ALA A 384 -15.99 0.34 -3.93
C ALA A 384 -17.20 0.92 -3.19
N ASN A 385 -18.35 0.23 -3.23
CA ASN A 385 -19.51 0.62 -2.44
C ASN A 385 -19.25 0.42 -0.94
N SER A 386 -18.67 -0.72 -0.52
CA SER A 386 -18.32 -0.96 0.88
C SER A 386 -17.37 0.12 1.44
N MET A 387 -16.39 0.58 0.65
CA MET A 387 -15.47 1.67 1.04
C MET A 387 -16.15 3.01 1.36
N MET A 388 -17.34 3.25 0.80
CA MET A 388 -18.13 4.46 1.04
C MET A 388 -19.11 4.36 2.22
N GLU A 389 -19.06 3.26 2.97
CA GLU A 389 -19.90 3.01 4.14
C GLU A 389 -19.03 2.86 5.41
N ASP A 390 -19.66 2.92 6.59
CA ASP A 390 -18.98 2.60 7.84
C ASP A 390 -18.85 1.08 8.02
N ASN A 391 -17.81 0.52 7.40
CA ASN A 391 -17.59 -0.92 7.32
C ASN A 391 -16.55 -1.43 8.34
N ALA A 392 -16.48 -2.76 8.50
CA ALA A 392 -15.59 -3.39 9.47
C ALA A 392 -14.10 -3.11 9.22
N PHE A 393 -13.67 -3.04 7.95
CA PHE A 393 -12.27 -2.76 7.60
C PHE A 393 -11.92 -1.31 7.90
N ARG A 394 -12.80 -0.35 7.57
CA ARG A 394 -12.69 1.07 7.94
C ARG A 394 -12.41 1.23 9.44
N GLN A 395 -13.14 0.48 10.28
CA GLN A 395 -13.00 0.48 11.74
C GLN A 395 -11.66 -0.07 12.24
N VAL A 396 -10.99 -0.93 11.47
CA VAL A 396 -9.61 -1.34 11.77
C VAL A 396 -8.65 -0.21 11.44
N LEU A 397 -8.76 0.38 10.26
CA LEU A 397 -7.85 1.45 9.80
C LEU A 397 -7.85 2.67 10.74
N LYS A 398 -9.04 3.07 11.24
CA LYS A 398 -9.19 4.17 12.22
C LYS A 398 -8.29 4.03 13.45
N LYS A 399 -7.86 2.81 13.80
CA LYS A 399 -7.02 2.54 14.98
C LYS A 399 -5.52 2.69 14.71
N HIS A 400 -5.11 2.76 13.45
CA HIS A 400 -3.71 2.76 13.03
C HIS A 400 -3.19 4.13 12.63
N VAL A 401 -4.10 5.07 12.39
CA VAL A 401 -3.80 6.44 11.97
C VAL A 401 -4.37 7.46 12.94
N TYR A 402 -3.93 8.72 12.80
CA TYR A 402 -4.55 9.81 13.51
C TYR A 402 -5.99 10.00 12.99
N TYR A 403 -6.96 9.64 13.82
CA TYR A 403 -8.37 9.72 13.55
C TYR A 403 -9.03 10.74 14.47
N ASN A 404 -9.81 11.66 13.90
CA ASN A 404 -10.59 12.61 14.65
C ASN A 404 -11.84 13.01 13.86
N THR A 405 -12.81 13.62 14.54
CA THR A 405 -14.05 14.16 13.94
C THR A 405 -14.15 15.67 14.16
N HIS A 406 -13.02 16.35 14.43
CA HIS A 406 -13.02 17.78 14.69
C HIS A 406 -13.36 18.56 13.43
N GLU A 407 -14.33 19.45 13.56
CA GLU A 407 -14.95 20.15 12.45
C GLU A 407 -14.03 21.07 11.66
N HIS A 408 -12.94 21.53 12.28
CA HIS A 408 -11.97 22.43 11.68
C HIS A 408 -10.68 21.72 11.22
N ASP A 409 -10.44 20.48 11.68
CA ASP A 409 -9.32 19.66 11.23
C ASP A 409 -9.50 19.26 9.76
N VAL A 410 -8.39 19.13 9.03
CA VAL A 410 -8.41 18.81 7.59
C VAL A 410 -9.07 17.47 7.28
N THR A 411 -8.81 16.46 8.12
CA THR A 411 -9.38 15.12 7.99
C THR A 411 -10.66 14.97 8.80
N GLY A 412 -10.72 15.58 9.98
CA GLY A 412 -11.90 15.57 10.86
C GLY A 412 -13.11 16.24 10.26
N ARG A 413 -12.94 17.31 9.48
CA ARG A 413 -14.03 17.94 8.72
C ARG A 413 -14.63 16.99 7.69
N MET A 414 -13.81 16.12 7.08
CA MET A 414 -14.33 15.13 6.15
C MET A 414 -15.05 13.99 6.84
N GLU A 415 -14.46 13.47 7.91
CA GLU A 415 -15.06 12.38 8.68
C GLU A 415 -16.36 12.80 9.37
N SER A 416 -16.41 13.99 10.00
CA SER A 416 -17.63 14.49 10.65
C SER A 416 -18.79 14.63 9.66
N THR A 417 -18.56 15.23 8.49
CA THR A 417 -19.58 15.33 7.43
C THR A 417 -19.98 13.96 6.90
N PHE A 418 -19.05 13.01 6.80
CA PHE A 418 -19.34 11.64 6.38
C PHE A 418 -20.28 10.94 7.34
N THR A 419 -19.97 10.96 8.64
CA THR A 419 -20.83 10.37 9.67
C THR A 419 -22.21 11.03 9.68
N MET A 420 -22.29 12.36 9.58
CA MET A 420 -23.56 13.06 9.48
C MET A 420 -24.41 12.59 8.29
N LEU A 421 -23.81 12.39 7.11
CA LEU A 421 -24.52 11.87 5.94
C LEU A 421 -25.09 10.48 6.20
N LEU A 422 -24.29 9.57 6.78
CA LEU A 422 -24.75 8.21 7.10
C LEU A 422 -25.94 8.24 8.07
N ASP A 423 -25.92 9.14 9.07
CA ASP A 423 -27.00 9.28 10.05
C ASP A 423 -28.30 9.81 9.43
N ILE A 424 -28.21 10.67 8.40
CA ILE A 424 -29.37 11.30 7.77
C ILE A 424 -29.69 10.78 6.37
N GLU A 425 -29.05 9.71 5.91
CA GLU A 425 -29.04 9.31 4.50
C GLU A 425 -30.46 9.16 3.93
N GLN A 426 -31.33 8.43 4.63
CA GLN A 426 -32.71 8.19 4.19
C GLN A 426 -33.47 9.51 4.02
N LEU A 427 -33.25 10.48 4.91
CA LEU A 427 -33.85 11.80 4.83
C LEU A 427 -33.27 12.60 3.66
N TRP A 428 -31.94 12.62 3.53
CA TRP A 428 -31.24 13.32 2.46
C TRP A 428 -31.67 12.83 1.09
N ASP A 429 -31.67 11.51 0.86
CA ASP A 429 -32.04 10.92 -0.42
C ASP A 429 -33.52 11.11 -0.74
N ARG A 430 -34.41 10.95 0.26
CA ARG A 430 -35.85 11.24 0.11
C ARG A 430 -36.07 12.70 -0.31
N PHE A 431 -35.41 13.64 0.37
CA PHE A 431 -35.51 15.07 0.09
C PHE A 431 -34.93 15.41 -1.30
N LYS A 432 -33.69 15.00 -1.61
CA LYS A 432 -33.06 15.28 -2.90
C LYS A 432 -33.81 14.66 -4.08
N LYS A 433 -34.44 13.49 -3.90
CA LYS A 433 -35.28 12.87 -4.94
C LYS A 433 -36.55 13.68 -5.23
N ALA A 434 -37.18 14.25 -4.21
CA ALA A 434 -38.33 15.13 -4.35
C ALA A 434 -37.93 16.49 -4.96
N GLU A 435 -36.83 17.07 -4.46
CA GLU A 435 -36.26 18.32 -4.97
C GLU A 435 -35.86 18.21 -6.45
N ASN A 436 -35.25 17.10 -6.86
CA ASN A 436 -34.89 16.84 -8.26
C ASN A 436 -36.08 16.67 -9.21
N LYS A 437 -37.30 16.52 -8.66
CA LYS A 437 -38.57 16.48 -9.39
C LYS A 437 -39.34 17.80 -9.29
N ASP A 438 -38.69 18.86 -8.85
CA ASP A 438 -39.24 20.21 -8.72
C ASP A 438 -40.50 20.26 -7.83
N GLN A 439 -40.53 19.42 -6.77
CA GLN A 439 -41.66 19.37 -5.83
C GLN A 439 -41.70 20.54 -4.83
N PHE A 440 -40.61 21.30 -4.72
CA PHE A 440 -40.46 22.40 -3.77
C PHE A 440 -40.22 23.73 -4.51
N LYS A 441 -40.75 24.81 -3.96
CA LYS A 441 -40.59 26.18 -4.47
C LYS A 441 -39.38 26.86 -3.82
N GLY A 442 -38.68 27.69 -4.57
CA GLY A 442 -37.53 28.46 -4.09
C GLY A 442 -36.41 28.50 -5.12
N LEU A 443 -35.37 29.29 -4.83
CA LEU A 443 -34.11 29.31 -5.59
C LEU A 443 -32.95 28.73 -4.78
N SER A 444 -33.05 28.77 -3.45
CA SER A 444 -32.05 28.27 -2.53
C SER A 444 -32.47 26.96 -1.86
N PHE A 445 -31.47 26.20 -1.39
CA PHE A 445 -31.72 24.98 -0.62
C PHE A 445 -32.56 25.24 0.63
N ALA A 446 -32.34 26.37 1.32
CA ALA A 446 -33.09 26.74 2.52
C ALA A 446 -34.58 27.02 2.20
N GLU A 447 -34.87 27.66 1.07
CA GLU A 447 -36.26 27.88 0.62
C GLU A 447 -36.94 26.56 0.25
N HIS A 448 -36.24 25.62 -0.40
CA HIS A 448 -36.78 24.29 -0.66
C HIS A 448 -37.09 23.51 0.63
N VAL A 449 -36.21 23.61 1.64
CA VAL A 449 -36.46 22.99 2.96
C VAL A 449 -37.68 23.63 3.63
N ALA A 450 -37.80 24.96 3.61
CA ALA A 450 -38.93 25.67 4.19
C ALA A 450 -40.26 25.32 3.48
N ASP A 451 -40.27 25.25 2.14
CA ASP A 451 -41.46 24.85 1.38
C ASP A 451 -41.83 23.37 1.62
N ALA A 452 -40.84 22.47 1.71
CA ALA A 452 -41.07 21.07 2.08
C ALA A 452 -41.68 20.93 3.47
N GLN A 453 -41.27 21.76 4.43
CA GLN A 453 -41.84 21.81 5.77
C GLN A 453 -43.29 22.35 5.75
N LEU A 454 -43.55 23.42 5.00
CA LEU A 454 -44.90 23.98 4.83
C LEU A 454 -45.87 22.99 4.17
N GLN A 455 -45.39 22.19 3.22
CA GLN A 455 -46.16 21.12 2.59
C GLN A 455 -46.35 19.87 3.49
N GLY A 456 -45.71 19.83 4.67
CA GLY A 456 -45.73 18.68 5.58
C GLY A 456 -44.94 17.47 5.07
N PHE A 457 -44.04 17.66 4.10
CA PHE A 457 -43.18 16.59 3.56
C PHE A 457 -42.09 16.17 4.55
N ILE A 458 -41.61 17.12 5.35
CA ILE A 458 -40.64 16.94 6.44
C ILE A 458 -41.12 17.67 7.70
N ASN A 459 -40.65 17.24 8.87
CA ASN A 459 -40.90 17.93 10.14
C ASN A 459 -39.75 18.90 10.51
N ASP A 460 -39.94 19.68 11.58
CA ASP A 460 -38.98 20.70 12.04
C ASP A 460 -37.59 20.14 12.34
N GLN A 461 -37.51 18.97 12.98
CA GLN A 461 -36.23 18.31 13.30
C GLN A 461 -35.51 17.81 12.05
N GLU A 462 -36.27 17.33 11.06
CA GLU A 462 -35.74 16.91 9.77
C GLU A 462 -35.22 18.12 8.97
N ALA A 463 -35.93 19.24 8.99
CA ALA A 463 -35.51 20.48 8.36
C ALA A 463 -34.18 20.99 8.94
N GLU A 464 -34.04 21.02 10.28
CA GLU A 464 -32.82 21.42 10.97
C GLU A 464 -31.62 20.53 10.57
N LYS A 465 -31.82 19.19 10.58
CA LYS A 465 -30.79 18.23 10.16
C LYS A 465 -30.33 18.44 8.72
N LEU A 466 -31.27 18.69 7.80
CA LEU A 466 -30.95 18.94 6.39
C LEU A 466 -30.13 20.23 6.20
N LEU A 467 -30.52 21.31 6.88
CA LEU A 467 -29.82 22.59 6.82
C LEU A 467 -28.40 22.47 7.40
N HIS A 468 -28.29 21.89 8.60
CA HIS A 468 -27.02 21.68 9.26
C HIS A 468 -26.07 20.81 8.41
N TYR A 469 -26.54 19.66 7.92
CA TYR A 469 -25.75 18.81 7.05
C TYR A 469 -25.34 19.53 5.76
N ASN A 470 -26.23 20.29 5.10
CA ASN A 470 -25.85 20.99 3.86
C ASN A 470 -24.77 22.05 4.11
N ALA A 471 -24.80 22.74 5.25
CA ALA A 471 -23.75 23.69 5.63
C ALA A 471 -22.39 22.99 5.82
N ARG A 472 -22.36 21.88 6.58
CA ARG A 472 -21.15 21.07 6.81
C ARG A 472 -20.63 20.42 5.52
N ARG A 473 -21.55 19.95 4.68
CA ARG A 473 -21.25 19.39 3.35
C ARG A 473 -20.57 20.43 2.47
N TYR A 474 -21.16 21.61 2.34
CA TYR A 474 -20.61 22.68 1.52
C TYR A 474 -19.21 23.05 1.98
N ASP A 475 -19.05 23.35 3.27
CA ASP A 475 -17.77 23.70 3.87
C ASP A 475 -16.72 22.61 3.61
N SER A 476 -17.04 21.34 3.85
CA SER A 476 -16.09 20.24 3.66
C SER A 476 -15.55 20.07 2.23
N MET A 477 -16.23 20.65 1.24
CA MET A 477 -15.85 20.61 -0.17
C MET A 477 -15.03 21.83 -0.62
N LEU A 478 -14.92 22.87 0.21
CA LEU A 478 -14.17 24.08 -0.11
C LEU A 478 -12.66 23.80 -0.17
N THR A 479 -12.02 24.45 -1.12
CA THR A 479 -10.55 24.58 -1.23
C THR A 479 -10.11 25.88 -0.58
N ASP A 480 -8.86 25.92 -0.10
CA ASP A 480 -8.26 27.15 0.38
C ASP A 480 -8.23 28.20 -0.74
N VAL A 481 -8.42 29.46 -0.36
CA VAL A 481 -8.24 30.63 -1.23
C VAL A 481 -7.12 31.44 -0.61
N PHE A 482 -6.12 31.79 -1.41
CA PHE A 482 -5.01 32.62 -0.97
C PHE A 482 -5.14 34.03 -1.56
N ASP A 483 -4.42 34.97 -0.96
CA ASP A 483 -4.14 36.26 -1.55
C ASP A 483 -3.39 36.12 -2.90
N LEU A 484 -3.26 37.23 -3.64
CA LEU A 484 -2.64 37.25 -4.96
C LEU A 484 -1.21 36.68 -4.97
N HIS A 485 -0.50 36.74 -3.84
CA HIS A 485 0.90 36.31 -3.72
C HIS A 485 1.08 34.94 -3.03
N LEU A 486 0.00 34.22 -2.70
CA LEU A 486 0.02 32.90 -2.06
C LEU A 486 0.73 32.89 -0.69
N GLN A 487 0.64 33.99 0.05
CA GLN A 487 1.26 34.17 1.37
C GLN A 487 0.28 33.89 2.50
N GLU A 488 -0.97 34.36 2.36
CA GLU A 488 -1.98 34.28 3.40
C GLU A 488 -3.24 33.58 2.88
N VAL A 489 -3.80 32.68 3.70
CA VAL A 489 -5.08 32.04 3.43
C VAL A 489 -6.20 33.01 3.82
N LEU A 490 -7.08 33.29 2.86
CA LEU A 490 -8.25 34.15 3.05
C LEU A 490 -9.38 33.40 3.74
N GLU A 491 -10.24 34.16 4.45
CA GLU A 491 -11.43 33.62 5.07
C GLU A 491 -12.41 33.08 4.01
N LEU A 492 -13.00 31.91 4.29
CA LEU A 492 -13.95 31.26 3.41
C LEU A 492 -15.37 31.52 3.88
N GLU A 493 -16.21 32.11 3.03
CA GLU A 493 -17.62 32.30 3.32
C GLU A 493 -18.41 30.99 3.10
N ASN A 494 -19.28 30.64 4.05
CA ASN A 494 -20.27 29.57 3.89
C ASN A 494 -21.69 30.16 3.92
N PRO A 495 -22.39 30.25 2.77
CA PRO A 495 -23.70 30.89 2.69
C PRO A 495 -24.81 30.10 3.38
N TYR A 496 -24.52 28.88 3.84
CA TYR A 496 -25.47 28.00 4.52
C TYR A 496 -25.32 27.99 6.05
N LEU A 497 -24.32 28.67 6.61
CA LEU A 497 -24.23 28.85 8.06
C LEU A 497 -25.30 29.82 8.54
N ILE A 498 -26.04 29.42 9.57
CA ILE A 498 -27.00 30.29 10.25
C ILE A 498 -26.18 31.33 11.04
N LYS A 499 -26.52 32.62 10.93
CA LYS A 499 -25.72 33.75 11.48
C LYS A 499 -25.41 33.68 12.99
N GLU A 500 -26.03 32.78 13.74
CA GLU A 500 -25.75 32.55 15.16
C GLU A 500 -24.46 31.72 15.39
N ASP A 501 -24.09 30.81 14.47
CA ASP A 501 -22.84 30.04 14.54
C ASP A 501 -21.60 30.85 14.11
N ALA A 502 -21.80 31.93 13.37
CA ALA A 502 -20.73 32.82 12.91
C ALA A 502 -20.10 33.66 14.04
N LYS A 503 -20.67 33.66 15.25
CA LYS A 503 -20.17 34.42 16.42
C LYS A 503 -19.45 33.58 17.46
N GLY A 504 -19.12 32.33 17.16
CA GLY A 504 -18.44 31.42 18.10
C GLY A 504 -17.01 31.09 17.67
N THR A 505 -16.08 32.05 17.68
CA THR A 505 -14.65 31.88 18.07
C THR A 505 -13.88 33.18 17.83
N ASP A 506 -13.91 34.07 18.82
CA ASP A 506 -12.87 35.09 18.98
C ASP A 506 -12.10 34.81 20.28
N THR A 507 -10.79 35.03 20.22
CA THR A 507 -9.80 35.09 21.31
C THR A 507 -9.28 33.79 21.94
N SER A 508 -8.45 33.06 21.18
CA SER A 508 -7.23 32.49 21.79
C SER A 508 -6.01 32.97 21.01
N VAL A 509 -5.37 34.00 21.56
CA VAL A 509 -4.01 34.41 21.23
C VAL A 509 -3.13 33.15 21.23
N GLN A 510 -2.49 32.87 20.10
CA GLN A 510 -1.37 31.95 20.03
C GLN A 510 -0.25 32.51 20.93
N THR A 511 -0.17 32.02 22.16
CA THR A 511 1.07 32.10 22.93
C THR A 511 1.99 31.01 22.42
N ASP A 512 3.00 31.45 21.68
CA ASP A 512 4.21 30.71 21.34
C ASP A 512 4.79 30.01 22.58
N PRO A 513 4.94 28.67 22.63
CA PRO A 513 5.77 28.05 23.63
C PRO A 513 7.23 28.20 23.18
N SER A 514 7.85 29.28 23.64
CA SER A 514 9.30 29.38 23.72
C SER A 514 9.82 28.21 24.56
N HIS A 515 10.31 27.16 23.91
CA HIS A 515 11.14 26.16 24.56
C HIS A 515 12.51 26.78 24.86
N SER A 516 12.60 27.41 26.03
CA SER A 516 13.86 27.70 26.70
C SER A 516 14.55 26.38 27.05
N VAL A 517 15.55 26.00 26.28
CA VAL A 517 16.53 24.99 26.67
C VAL A 517 17.72 25.74 27.25
N SER A 518 18.01 25.54 28.54
CA SER A 518 19.35 25.64 29.14
C SER A 518 19.32 25.23 30.62
N PRO A 519 20.44 24.75 31.20
CA PRO A 519 21.65 24.17 30.59
C PRO A 519 21.67 22.63 30.67
#